data_AF-A0AAU9LT46-F1
#
_entry.id   AF-A0AAU9LT46-F1
#
_cell.length_a   1.000
_cell.length_b   1.000
_cell.length_c   1.000
_cell.angle_alpha   90.00
_cell.angle_beta   90.00
_cell.angle_gamma   90.00
#
_symmetry.space_group_name_H-M   'P 1'
#
loop_
_entity.id
_entity.type
_entity.pdbx_description
1 polymer ?
#
loop_
_entity_poly.entity_id
_entity_poly.type
_entity_poly.pdbx_seq_one_letter_code
_entity_poly.pdbx_strand_id
1 'polypeptide(L)'
;MASSVDRLEVAFFDVETTIPTRPGEAHAILEFGSILVCPKKPIEFERFDTLVRPHNIYLISSSFVHSNGITIDAVVSASSFSDIADRVYDILHESMGCLRGRVWAGYNILRFDCLRLREAYVQINRPPPDRKKSLIQWLC
;
A
#
# COMPACT_ATOMS: atom_id res chain seq x y z
N MET A 1 -5.93 3.85 -33.51
CA MET A 1 -6.39 3.71 -32.13
C MET A 1 -5.51 2.68 -31.44
N ALA A 2 -4.69 3.08 -30.46
CA ALA A 2 -3.85 2.14 -29.74
C ALA A 2 -4.77 1.20 -28.95
N SER A 3 -4.75 -0.09 -29.27
CA SER A 3 -5.52 -1.11 -28.57
C SER A 3 -5.22 -1.06 -27.08
N SER A 4 -6.26 -1.10 -26.24
CA SER A 4 -6.22 -1.13 -24.77
C SER A 4 -5.28 -2.19 -24.17
N VAL A 5 -4.84 -3.15 -24.98
CA VAL A 5 -3.98 -4.30 -24.65
C VAL A 5 -2.55 -3.92 -24.24
N ASP A 6 -2.09 -2.68 -24.46
CA ASP A 6 -0.68 -2.29 -24.25
C ASP A 6 -0.46 -1.22 -23.16
N ARG A 7 -1.47 -0.98 -22.31
CA ARG A 7 -1.31 -0.14 -21.11
C ARG A 7 -0.65 -0.96 -20.00
N LEU A 8 0.65 -1.18 -20.13
CA LEU A 8 1.46 -1.56 -18.98
C LEU A 8 1.44 -0.38 -18.00
N GLU A 9 1.12 -0.67 -16.75
CA GLU A 9 1.06 0.30 -15.66
C GLU A 9 1.89 -0.24 -14.50
N VAL A 10 2.64 0.64 -13.85
CA VAL A 10 3.46 0.31 -12.69
C VAL A 10 2.88 1.03 -11.49
N ALA A 11 2.46 0.27 -10.49
CA ALA A 11 2.06 0.79 -9.19
C ALA A 11 3.29 0.80 -8.28
N PHE A 12 3.74 2.00 -7.94
CA PHE A 12 4.66 2.20 -6.83
C PHE A 12 3.84 2.31 -5.57
N PHE A 13 4.15 1.56 -4.53
CA PHE A 13 3.51 1.75 -3.23
C PHE A 13 4.45 1.47 -2.08
N ASP A 14 4.13 2.07 -0.95
CA ASP A 14 4.88 2.02 0.29
C ASP A 14 3.88 2.09 1.46
N VAL A 15 4.18 1.39 2.55
CA VAL A 15 3.37 1.43 3.77
C VAL A 15 4.20 1.81 4.98
N GLU A 16 3.73 2.82 5.71
CA GLU A 16 4.25 3.12 7.04
C GLU A 16 3.46 2.33 8.07
N THR A 17 4.15 1.72 9.04
CA THR A 17 3.53 0.87 10.04
C THR A 17 3.99 1.20 11.45
N THR A 18 3.20 0.87 12.46
CA THR A 18 3.69 0.81 13.85
C THR A 18 4.97 -0.03 13.94
N ILE A 19 5.86 0.35 14.86
CA ILE A 19 7.07 -0.44 15.17
C ILE A 19 6.74 -1.32 16.37
N PRO A 20 6.69 -2.66 16.24
CA PRO A 20 6.45 -3.55 17.34
C PRO A 20 7.56 -3.41 18.38
N THR A 21 7.16 -3.28 19.64
CA THR A 21 8.09 -3.17 20.77
C THR A 21 8.36 -4.53 21.42
N ARG A 22 7.54 -5.53 21.10
CA ARG A 22 7.64 -6.89 21.63
C ARG A 22 7.71 -7.94 20.52
N PRO A 23 8.46 -9.03 20.71
CA PRO A 23 8.41 -10.16 19.79
C PRO A 23 6.99 -10.70 19.63
N GLY A 24 6.53 -10.86 18.39
CA GLY A 24 5.19 -11.37 18.07
C GLY A 24 4.07 -10.34 18.07
N GLU A 25 4.35 -9.07 18.37
CA GLU A 25 3.39 -7.99 18.20
C GLU A 25 3.22 -7.68 16.70
N ALA A 26 1.97 -7.59 16.25
CA ALA A 26 1.63 -7.34 14.85
C ALA A 26 1.90 -5.88 14.47
N HIS A 27 2.28 -5.68 13.21
CA HIS A 27 2.38 -4.35 12.65
C HIS A 27 0.99 -3.88 12.22
N ALA A 28 0.70 -2.60 12.47
CA ALA A 28 -0.50 -1.96 11.96
C ALA A 28 -0.10 -0.91 10.94
N ILE A 29 -0.76 -0.90 9.77
CA ILE A 29 -0.55 0.14 8.76
C ILE A 29 -1.10 1.46 9.30
N LEU A 30 -0.29 2.51 9.18
CA LEU A 30 -0.58 3.88 9.60
C LEU A 30 -0.65 4.85 8.42
N GLU A 31 0.01 4.52 7.32
CA GLU A 31 -0.09 5.22 6.04
C GLU A 31 -0.02 4.21 4.90
N PHE A 32 -0.82 4.45 3.86
CA PHE A 32 -0.67 3.79 2.57
C PHE A 32 -0.43 4.86 1.51
N GLY A 33 0.73 4.81 0.86
CA GLY A 33 1.08 5.69 -0.25
C GLY A 33 1.23 4.89 -1.54
N SER A 34 0.70 5.41 -2.64
CA SER A 34 0.87 4.80 -3.95
C SER A 34 0.83 5.80 -5.10
N ILE A 35 1.55 5.47 -6.16
CA ILE A 35 1.58 6.23 -7.41
C ILE A 35 1.50 5.24 -8.58
N LEU A 36 0.55 5.46 -9.47
CA LEU A 36 0.40 4.74 -10.73
C LEU A 36 1.08 5.53 -11.85
N VAL A 37 2.00 4.89 -12.57
CA VAL A 37 2.75 5.56 -13.64
C VAL A 37 2.74 4.79 -14.95
N CYS A 38 2.97 5.52 -16.04
CA CYS A 38 3.28 4.93 -17.33
C CYS A 38 4.75 4.48 -17.36
N PRO A 39 5.07 3.22 -17.70
CA PRO A 39 6.46 2.78 -17.84
C PRO A 39 7.14 3.35 -19.08
N LYS A 40 6.36 3.83 -20.08
CA LYS A 40 6.89 4.35 -21.35
C LYS A 40 7.10 5.87 -21.35
N LYS A 41 6.48 6.59 -20.42
CA LYS A 41 6.50 8.06 -20.34
C LYS A 41 6.50 8.47 -18.86
N PRO A 42 7.22 9.53 -18.45
CA PRO A 42 7.23 10.00 -17.06
C PRO A 42 5.92 10.75 -16.74
N ILE A 43 4.81 10.03 -16.80
CA ILE A 43 3.46 10.56 -16.54
C ILE A 43 2.88 9.74 -15.40
N GLU A 44 2.48 10.46 -14.36
CA GLU A 44 1.64 9.97 -13.28
C GLU A 44 0.20 9.91 -13.76
N PHE A 45 -0.43 8.74 -13.63
CA PHE A 45 -1.84 8.56 -13.91
C PHE A 45 -2.69 8.86 -12.68
N GLU A 46 -2.21 8.42 -11.52
CA GLU A 46 -2.93 8.54 -10.27
C GLU A 46 -1.96 8.51 -9.10
N ARG A 47 -2.28 9.25 -8.05
CA ARG A 47 -1.63 9.17 -6.76
C ARG A 47 -2.68 9.03 -5.67
N PHE A 48 -2.39 8.17 -4.70
CA PHE A 48 -3.25 7.91 -3.55
C PHE A 48 -2.39 7.76 -2.31
N ASP A 49 -2.51 8.71 -1.40
CA ASP A 49 -1.86 8.72 -0.10
C ASP A 49 -2.92 8.95 0.97
N THR A 50 -2.90 8.14 2.01
CA THR A 50 -3.87 8.25 3.09
C THR A 50 -3.32 7.71 4.39
N LEU A 51 -3.67 8.38 5.49
CA LEU A 51 -3.47 7.82 6.82
C LEU A 51 -4.49 6.71 7.08
N VAL A 52 -4.07 5.74 7.87
CA VAL A 52 -4.87 4.56 8.22
C VAL A 52 -4.95 4.48 9.74
N ARG A 53 -6.18 4.48 10.24
CA ARG A 53 -6.43 4.28 11.66
C ARG A 53 -6.27 2.79 12.00
N PRO A 54 -5.35 2.42 12.91
CA PRO A 54 -5.18 1.03 13.31
C PRO A 54 -6.37 0.56 14.16
N HIS A 55 -6.66 -0.75 14.13
CA HIS A 55 -7.71 -1.33 14.97
C HIS A 55 -7.46 -1.14 16.47
N ASN A 56 -6.19 -1.20 16.89
CA ASN A 56 -5.78 -0.96 18.25
C ASN A 56 -4.93 0.31 18.32
N ILE A 57 -5.53 1.40 18.78
CA ILE A 57 -4.88 2.72 18.92
C ILE A 57 -3.73 2.72 19.94
N TYR A 58 -3.72 1.78 20.89
CA TYR A 58 -2.65 1.68 21.88
C TYR A 58 -1.31 1.19 21.28
N LEU A 59 -1.33 0.69 20.03
CA LEU A 59 -0.11 0.34 19.29
C LEU A 59 0.65 1.58 18.80
N ILE A 60 0.04 2.76 18.83
CA ILE A 60 0.69 4.02 18.44
C ILE A 60 1.54 4.50 19.61
N SER A 61 2.81 4.09 19.65
CA SER A 61 3.78 4.62 20.62
C SER A 61 4.18 6.06 20.25
N SER A 62 4.41 6.91 21.25
CA SER A 62 4.88 8.30 21.04
C SER A 62 6.18 8.41 20.24
N SER A 63 7.04 7.38 20.27
CA SER A 63 8.28 7.30 19.48
C SER A 63 8.07 7.25 17.96
N PHE A 64 6.88 6.82 17.49
CA PHE A 64 6.57 6.74 16.07
C PHE A 64 6.26 8.12 15.44
N VAL A 65 5.60 8.98 16.22
CA VAL A 65 5.09 10.30 15.79
C VAL A 65 6.21 11.26 15.39
N HIS A 66 7.42 11.04 15.91
CA HIS A 66 8.55 11.96 15.73
C HIS A 66 9.39 11.69 14.47
N SER A 67 9.39 10.46 13.95
CA SER A 67 10.26 10.07 12.83
C SER A 67 9.67 10.39 11.45
N ASN A 68 8.34 10.30 11.31
CA ASN A 68 7.66 10.38 10.01
C ASN A 68 6.69 11.57 9.86
N GLY A 69 6.58 12.45 10.87
CA GLY A 69 5.67 13.61 10.83
C GLY A 69 4.18 13.30 10.98
N ILE A 70 3.82 12.04 11.24
CA ILE A 70 2.44 11.57 11.44
C ILE A 70 2.00 11.84 12.89
N THR A 71 1.00 12.69 13.09
CA THR A 71 0.46 12.98 14.44
C THR A 71 -0.57 11.93 14.88
N ILE A 72 -0.66 11.68 16.19
CA ILE A 72 -1.63 10.74 16.77
C ILE A 72 -3.05 11.16 16.41
N ASP A 73 -3.37 12.44 16.55
CA ASP A 73 -4.72 12.96 16.29
C ASP A 73 -5.13 12.77 14.82
N ALA A 74 -4.19 12.94 13.87
CA ALA A 74 -4.45 12.71 12.46
C ALA A 74 -4.75 11.23 12.18
N VAL A 75 -4.00 10.31 12.78
CA VAL A 75 -4.23 8.85 12.63
C VAL A 75 -5.55 8.42 13.27
N VAL A 76 -5.87 8.93 14.46
CA VAL A 76 -7.12 8.59 15.17
C VAL A 76 -8.34 9.09 14.41
N SER A 77 -8.20 10.20 13.69
CA SER A 77 -9.26 10.78 12.85
C SER A 77 -9.35 10.16 11.45
N ALA A 78 -8.39 9.31 11.06
CA ALA A 78 -8.33 8.72 9.74
C ALA A 78 -9.32 7.56 9.54
N SER A 79 -9.53 7.21 8.28
CA SER A 79 -10.29 6.02 7.88
C SER A 79 -9.61 4.73 8.35
N SER A 80 -10.38 3.69 8.63
CA SER A 80 -9.81 2.37 8.91
C SER A 80 -9.30 1.71 7.62
N PHE A 81 -8.47 0.67 7.74
CA PHE A 81 -8.03 -0.08 6.57
C PHE A 81 -9.22 -0.69 5.79
N SER A 82 -10.28 -1.13 6.48
CA SER A 82 -11.48 -1.66 5.83
C SER A 82 -12.17 -0.63 4.94
N ASP A 83 -12.16 0.65 5.32
CA ASP A 83 -12.82 1.72 4.57
C ASP A 83 -12.08 2.06 3.27
N ILE A 84 -10.76 1.86 3.25
CA ILE A 84 -9.91 2.14 2.08
C ILE A 84 -9.57 0.88 1.26
N ALA A 85 -9.91 -0.30 1.75
CA ALA A 85 -9.48 -1.57 1.18
C ALA A 85 -9.90 -1.72 -0.29
N ASP A 86 -11.13 -1.32 -0.66
CA ASP A 86 -11.58 -1.35 -2.05
C ASP A 86 -10.70 -0.47 -2.94
N ARG A 87 -10.40 0.76 -2.48
CA ARG A 87 -9.57 1.69 -3.24
C ARG A 87 -8.16 1.17 -3.44
N VAL A 88 -7.56 0.62 -2.39
CA VAL A 88 -6.23 -0.01 -2.45
C VAL A 88 -6.24 -1.21 -3.40
N TYR A 89 -7.30 -2.02 -3.36
CA TYR A 89 -7.46 -3.16 -4.25
C TYR A 89 -7.51 -2.70 -5.71
N ASP A 90 -8.32 -1.71 -6.04
CA ASP A 90 -8.48 -1.21 -7.40
C ASP A 90 -7.16 -0.65 -7.96
N ILE A 91 -6.42 0.12 -7.15
CA ILE A 91 -5.13 0.69 -7.53
C ILE A 91 -4.09 -0.40 -7.79
N LEU A 92 -4.10 -1.49 -7.03
CA LEU A 92 -3.06 -2.51 -7.13
C LEU A 92 -3.42 -3.66 -8.07
N HIS A 93 -4.70 -3.96 -8.24
CA HIS A 93 -5.20 -5.13 -8.94
C HIS A 93 -5.77 -4.81 -10.32
N GLU A 94 -6.48 -3.70 -10.49
CA GLU A 94 -7.28 -3.46 -11.69
C GLU A 94 -6.65 -2.46 -12.67
N SER A 95 -6.63 -2.83 -13.95
CA SER A 95 -6.68 -1.87 -15.05
C SER A 95 -7.64 -2.45 -16.08
N MET A 96 -8.85 -1.89 -16.17
CA MET A 96 -9.82 -2.28 -17.20
C MET A 96 -9.19 -2.11 -18.58
N GLY A 97 -8.94 -3.24 -19.25
CA GLY A 97 -8.28 -3.30 -20.56
C GLY A 97 -6.87 -3.89 -20.55
N CYS A 98 -6.23 -4.04 -19.38
CA CYS A 98 -4.92 -4.67 -19.27
C CYS A 98 -5.06 -6.14 -18.85
N LEU A 99 -4.98 -7.05 -19.84
CA LEU A 99 -5.02 -8.50 -19.63
C LEU A 99 -3.89 -9.04 -18.72
N ARG A 100 -2.90 -8.21 -18.38
CA ARG A 100 -1.66 -8.62 -17.67
C ARG A 100 -1.62 -8.28 -16.18
N GLY A 101 -2.52 -7.46 -15.63
CA GLY A 101 -2.42 -6.93 -14.26
C GLY A 101 -1.31 -5.88 -14.11
N ARG A 102 -1.26 -5.16 -12.96
CA ARG A 102 -0.25 -4.13 -12.70
C ARG A 102 1.06 -4.73 -12.18
N VAL A 103 2.17 -4.11 -12.55
CA VAL A 103 3.49 -4.41 -11.97
C VAL A 103 3.63 -3.62 -10.68
N TRP A 104 4.12 -4.25 -9.63
CA TRP A 104 4.36 -3.58 -8.35
C TRP A 104 5.84 -3.24 -8.19
N ALA A 105 6.12 -2.04 -7.69
CA ALA A 105 7.47 -1.54 -7.44
C ALA A 105 7.55 -0.81 -6.10
N GLY A 106 8.66 -0.95 -5.38
CA GLY A 106 8.83 -0.26 -4.10
C GLY A 106 10.14 -0.59 -3.41
N TYR A 107 10.43 0.14 -2.33
CA TYR A 107 11.55 -0.15 -1.45
C TYR A 107 11.13 -1.23 -0.46
N ASN A 108 11.97 -2.25 -0.23
CA ASN A 108 11.66 -3.44 0.57
C ASN A 108 10.30 -4.17 0.30
N ILE A 109 9.64 -3.87 -0.83
CA ILE A 109 8.28 -4.30 -1.20
C ILE A 109 7.98 -5.79 -1.00
N LEU A 110 8.96 -6.68 -1.24
CA LEU A 110 8.75 -8.12 -1.08
C LEU A 110 8.68 -8.56 0.38
N ARG A 111 9.56 -8.01 1.22
CA ARG A 111 9.76 -8.48 2.60
C ARG A 111 8.96 -7.68 3.60
N PHE A 112 8.53 -6.48 3.22
CA PHE A 112 7.81 -5.57 4.08
C PHE A 112 6.44 -5.27 3.51
N ASP A 113 6.32 -4.41 2.49
CA ASP A 113 5.03 -3.82 2.10
C ASP A 113 4.00 -4.85 1.66
N CYS A 114 4.39 -5.80 0.80
CA CYS A 114 3.49 -6.88 0.38
C CYS A 114 3.04 -7.75 1.55
N LEU A 115 3.92 -8.00 2.52
CA LEU A 115 3.60 -8.80 3.70
C LEU A 115 2.57 -8.06 4.57
N ARG A 116 2.81 -6.77 4.85
CA ARG A 116 1.93 -5.93 5.67
C ARG A 116 0.58 -5.71 5.04
N LEU A 117 0.57 -5.45 3.73
CA LEU A 117 -0.67 -5.35 2.98
C LEU A 117 -1.48 -6.64 3.09
N ARG A 118 -0.86 -7.80 2.86
CA ARG A 118 -1.52 -9.11 2.99
C ARG A 118 -2.07 -9.33 4.41
N GLU A 119 -1.31 -9.03 5.45
CA GLU A 119 -1.75 -9.13 6.84
C GLU A 119 -2.98 -8.25 7.12
N ALA A 120 -2.99 -7.01 6.62
CA ALA A 120 -4.12 -6.10 6.78
C ALA A 120 -5.41 -6.60 6.10
N TYR A 121 -5.30 -7.18 4.90
CA TYR A 121 -6.45 -7.81 4.22
C TYR A 121 -6.98 -9.03 4.98
N VAL A 122 -6.09 -9.86 5.53
CA VAL A 122 -6.47 -11.00 6.37
C VAL A 122 -7.21 -10.53 7.62
N GLN A 123 -6.75 -9.46 8.28
CA GLN A 123 -7.39 -8.90 9.49
C GLN A 123 -8.85 -8.47 9.24
N ILE A 124 -9.15 -7.94 8.05
CA ILE A 124 -10.52 -7.54 7.67
C ILE A 124 -11.32 -8.66 6.99
N ASN A 125 -10.81 -9.91 7.00
CA ASN A 125 -11.42 -11.08 6.37
C ASN A 125 -11.68 -10.91 4.86
N ARG A 126 -10.76 -10.25 4.15
CA ARG A 126 -10.84 -10.05 2.70
C ARG A 126 -9.63 -10.64 1.97
N PRO A 127 -9.79 -11.08 0.70
CA PRO A 127 -8.65 -11.52 -0.09
C PRO A 127 -7.76 -10.32 -0.45
N PRO A 128 -6.42 -10.41 -0.29
CA PRO A 128 -5.51 -9.36 -0.74
C PRO A 128 -5.47 -9.28 -2.26
N PRO A 129 -5.10 -8.12 -2.84
CA PRO A 129 -4.85 -8.00 -4.25
C PRO A 129 -3.70 -8.94 -4.64
N ASP A 130 -3.89 -9.66 -5.75
CA ASP A 130 -2.84 -10.51 -6.31
C ASP A 130 -1.99 -9.72 -7.31
N ARG A 131 -0.69 -10.00 -7.31
CA ARG A 131 0.28 -9.45 -8.27
C ARG A 131 0.48 -10.44 -9.40
N LYS A 132 0.49 -10.00 -10.66
CA LYS A 132 0.83 -10.89 -11.78
C LYS A 132 2.29 -10.77 -12.20
N LYS A 133 3.02 -11.87 -11.98
CA LYS A 133 4.32 -12.32 -12.56
C LYS A 133 5.56 -11.42 -12.48
N SER A 134 5.46 -10.12 -12.23
CA SER A 134 6.63 -9.23 -12.22
C SER A 134 6.55 -8.24 -11.07
N LEU A 135 7.65 -8.15 -10.31
CA LEU A 135 7.83 -7.21 -9.20
C LEU A 135 9.22 -6.60 -9.33
N ILE A 136 9.31 -5.31 -9.05
CA ILE A 136 10.57 -4.54 -9.10
C ILE A 136 10.92 -4.16 -7.66
N GLN A 137 11.92 -4.85 -7.10
CA GLN A 137 12.47 -4.55 -5.79
C GLN A 137 13.69 -3.65 -5.99
N TRP A 138 13.66 -2.43 -5.46
CA TRP A 138 14.87 -1.62 -5.37
C TRP A 138 15.73 -2.15 -4.22
N LEU A 139 17.00 -2.44 -4.51
CA LEU A 139 18.04 -2.71 -3.54
C LEU A 139 18.91 -1.45 -3.50
N CYS A 140 18.87 -0.73 -2.38
CA CYS A 140 19.92 0.24 -2.06
C CYS A 140 21.09 -0.51 -1.42
#